data_AF-W3RQE5-F1
#
_entry.id   AF-W3RQE5-F1
#
_cell.length_a   1.000
_cell.length_b   1.000
_cell.length_c   1.000
_cell.angle_alpha   90.00
_cell.angle_beta   90.00
_cell.angle_gamma   90.00
#
_symmetry.space_group_name_H-M   'P 1'
#
loop_
_entity.id
_entity.type
_entity.pdbx_description
1 polymer ?
#
loop_
_entity_poly.entity_id
_entity_poly.type
_entity_poly.pdbx_seq_one_letter_code
_entity_poly.pdbx_strand_id
1 'polypeptide(L)'
;MSVLAAVGLLALQMTAAQAYEVPPFKGNDTGGIIAWPLAKQINPRLLAADHCAQYGKVQRRLATQRTYGGYVSFACVWPRRVRTVHVHRY
;
A
#
# COMPACT_ATOMS: atom_id res chain seq x y z
N MET A 1 16.95 -47.84 -17.16
CA MET A 1 17.14 -46.49 -16.59
C MET A 1 15.85 -46.12 -15.91
N SER A 2 15.85 -46.25 -14.59
CA SER A 2 14.66 -46.63 -13.80
C SER A 2 13.75 -45.45 -13.49
N VAL A 3 12.44 -45.69 -13.58
CA VAL A 3 11.33 -44.76 -13.28
C VAL A 3 11.47 -44.09 -11.91
N LEU A 4 12.18 -44.71 -10.98
CA LEU A 4 12.54 -44.19 -9.64
C LEU A 4 13.29 -42.84 -9.68
N ALA A 5 14.10 -42.56 -10.71
CA ALA A 5 14.82 -41.29 -10.82
C ALA A 5 13.91 -40.11 -11.21
N ALA A 6 12.80 -40.39 -11.90
CA ALA A 6 11.85 -39.35 -12.33
C ALA A 6 10.95 -38.87 -11.17
N VAL A 7 10.69 -39.73 -10.17
CA VAL A 7 9.82 -39.39 -9.02
C VAL A 7 10.53 -38.48 -8.01
N GLY A 8 11.87 -38.58 -7.90
CA GLY A 8 12.65 -37.76 -6.97
C GLY A 8 12.73 -36.26 -7.33
N LEU A 9 12.55 -35.91 -8.62
CA LEU A 9 12.65 -34.53 -9.10
C LEU A 9 11.33 -33.75 -9.02
N LEU A 10 10.18 -34.42 -8.84
CA LEU A 10 8.88 -33.77 -8.64
C LEU A 10 8.61 -33.35 -7.19
N ALA A 11 9.42 -33.79 -6.22
CA ALA A 11 9.21 -33.49 -4.80
C ALA A 11 9.76 -32.12 -4.35
N LEU A 12 10.50 -31.40 -5.21
CA LEU A 12 11.29 -30.23 -4.80
C LEU A 12 10.73 -28.86 -5.20
N GLN A 13 9.47 -28.75 -5.66
CA GLN A 13 8.99 -27.50 -6.28
C GLN A 13 7.71 -26.90 -5.69
N MET A 14 7.37 -27.23 -4.43
CA MET A 14 6.27 -26.55 -3.73
C MET A 14 6.77 -25.84 -2.48
N THR A 15 7.68 -24.88 -2.65
CA THR A 15 7.75 -23.79 -1.66
C THR A 15 6.48 -22.97 -1.88
N ALA A 16 5.42 -23.28 -1.12
CA ALA A 16 4.24 -22.44 -1.05
C ALA A 16 4.73 -21.02 -0.77
N ALA A 17 4.58 -20.13 -1.76
CA ALA A 17 4.78 -18.71 -1.54
C ALA A 17 3.90 -18.34 -0.36
N GLN A 18 4.52 -18.04 0.78
CA GLN A 18 3.82 -17.59 1.97
C GLN A 18 3.24 -16.22 1.59
N ALA A 19 2.04 -16.23 1.01
CA ALA A 19 1.26 -15.03 0.78
C ALA A 19 0.89 -14.52 2.16
N TYR A 20 1.76 -13.67 2.72
CA TYR A 20 1.44 -12.95 3.94
C TYR A 20 0.16 -12.16 3.63
N GLU A 21 -0.95 -12.58 4.22
CA GLU A 21 -2.25 -11.95 3.98
C GLU A 21 -2.20 -10.54 4.58
N VAL A 22 -1.94 -9.55 3.74
CA VAL A 22 -1.94 -8.15 4.15
C VAL A 22 -3.41 -7.71 4.23
N PRO A 23 -3.87 -7.21 5.38
CA PRO A 23 -5.22 -6.66 5.49
C PRO A 23 -5.47 -5.60 4.42
N PRO A 24 -6.71 -5.41 3.95
CA PRO A 24 -7.05 -4.41 2.95
C PRO A 24 -6.57 -2.98 3.27
N PHE A 25 -6.39 -2.68 4.56
CA PHE A 25 -5.79 -1.46 5.06
C PHE A 25 -4.78 -1.79 6.17
N LYS A 26 -3.57 -1.22 6.09
CA LYS A 26 -2.57 -1.28 7.16
C LYS A 26 -1.83 0.04 7.28
N GLY A 27 -1.79 0.62 8.47
CA GLY A 27 -1.11 1.88 8.72
C GLY A 27 -0.76 2.12 10.19
N ASN A 28 0.13 3.09 10.42
CA ASN A 28 0.55 3.60 11.72
C ASN A 28 0.67 5.14 11.66
N ASP A 29 1.30 5.76 12.65
CA ASP A 29 1.46 7.21 12.75
C ASP A 29 2.35 7.82 11.65
N THR A 30 3.16 7.01 10.96
CA THR A 30 4.08 7.43 9.90
C THR A 30 3.44 7.31 8.52
N GLY A 31 2.50 6.39 8.34
CA GLY A 31 1.84 6.16 7.06
C GLY A 31 1.27 4.75 6.95
N GLY A 32 1.02 4.33 5.71
CA GLY A 32 0.44 3.02 5.48
C GLY A 32 0.25 2.68 4.01
N ILE A 33 -0.39 1.53 3.82
CA ILE A 33 -0.75 0.97 2.52
C ILE A 33 -2.24 0.62 2.50
N ILE A 34 -2.87 0.87 1.36
CA ILE A 34 -4.26 0.52 1.06
C ILE A 34 -4.22 -0.45 -0.11
N ALA A 35 -4.75 -1.66 0.05
CA ALA A 35 -4.76 -2.68 -1.00
C ALA A 35 -5.46 -2.16 -2.25
N TRP A 36 -4.89 -2.44 -3.42
CA TRP A 36 -5.43 -1.98 -4.70
C TRP A 36 -6.90 -2.39 -4.91
N PRO A 37 -7.35 -3.61 -4.55
CA PRO A 37 -8.77 -3.98 -4.61
C PRO A 37 -9.67 -3.04 -3.80
N LEU A 38 -9.27 -2.68 -2.57
CA LEU A 38 -10.03 -1.73 -1.73
C LEU A 38 -9.96 -0.32 -2.30
N ALA A 39 -8.80 0.14 -2.76
CA ALA A 39 -8.62 1.46 -3.35
C ALA A 39 -9.45 1.69 -4.63
N LYS A 40 -9.97 0.63 -5.26
CA LYS A 40 -10.93 0.72 -6.38
C LYS A 40 -12.38 0.88 -5.92
N GLN A 41 -12.71 0.47 -4.70
CA GLN A 41 -14.08 0.48 -4.16
C GLN A 41 -14.39 1.77 -3.40
N ILE A 42 -13.36 2.41 -2.82
CA ILE A 42 -13.50 3.60 -1.98
C ILE A 42 -12.52 4.69 -2.41
N ASN A 43 -12.63 5.89 -1.83
CA ASN A 43 -11.67 6.96 -2.04
C ASN A 43 -10.43 6.79 -1.12
N PRO A 44 -9.27 6.33 -1.63
CA PRO A 44 -8.11 6.04 -0.79
C PRO A 44 -7.49 7.30 -0.17
N ARG A 45 -7.73 8.49 -0.73
CA ARG A 45 -7.24 9.75 -0.14
C ARG A 45 -8.01 10.12 1.12
N LEU A 46 -9.33 9.93 1.12
CA LEU A 46 -10.16 10.22 2.30
C LEU A 46 -9.83 9.24 3.42
N LEU A 47 -9.78 7.93 3.12
CA LEU A 47 -9.40 6.93 4.11
C LEU A 47 -8.01 7.22 4.73
N ALA A 48 -7.02 7.57 3.91
CA ALA A 48 -5.70 7.95 4.41
C ALA A 48 -5.72 9.26 5.22
N ALA A 49 -6.55 10.23 4.84
CA ALA A 49 -6.70 11.48 5.57
C ALA A 49 -7.30 11.24 6.96
N ASP A 50 -8.37 10.44 7.03
CA ASP A 50 -9.03 10.10 8.29
C ASP A 50 -8.09 9.33 9.22
N HIS A 51 -7.30 8.40 8.70
CA HIS A 51 -6.27 7.69 9.48
C HIS A 51 -5.18 8.63 10.00
N CYS A 52 -4.60 9.48 9.15
CA CYS A 52 -3.55 10.40 9.57
C CYS A 52 -4.06 11.47 10.56
N ALA A 53 -5.33 11.85 10.46
CA ALA A 53 -5.95 12.82 11.36
C ALA A 53 -6.01 12.33 12.81
N GLN A 54 -6.07 11.01 13.05
CA GLN A 54 -5.99 10.41 14.40
C GLN A 54 -4.67 10.76 15.12
N TYR A 55 -3.63 11.12 14.37
CA TYR A 55 -2.31 11.51 14.88
C TYR A 55 -2.05 13.02 14.75
N GLY A 56 -3.04 13.83 14.37
CA GLY A 56 -2.85 15.26 14.11
C GLY A 56 -2.00 15.56 12.86
N LYS A 57 -1.88 14.60 11.95
CA LYS A 57 -1.07 14.70 10.72
C LYS A 57 -1.96 14.77 9.48
N VAL A 58 -1.41 15.26 8.37
CA VAL A 58 -2.08 15.24 7.06
C VAL A 58 -1.54 14.11 6.20
N GLN A 59 -2.39 13.51 5.36
CA GLN A 59 -1.93 12.51 4.40
C GLN A 59 -1.10 13.15 3.29
N ARG A 60 -0.10 12.41 2.83
CA ARG A 60 0.61 12.63 1.57
C ARG A 60 0.68 11.32 0.80
N ARG A 61 0.00 11.26 -0.35
CA ARG A 61 0.13 10.14 -1.31
C ARG A 61 1.60 9.98 -1.73
N LEU A 62 2.10 8.75 -1.70
CA LEU A 62 3.46 8.42 -2.13
C LEU A 62 3.46 7.78 -3.52
N ALA A 63 2.86 6.60 -3.64
CA ALA A 63 2.80 5.86 -4.90
C ALA A 63 1.49 5.10 -5.05
N THR A 64 1.24 4.59 -6.24
CA THR A 64 0.07 3.76 -6.55
C THR A 64 0.48 2.68 -7.51
N GLN A 65 0.41 1.43 -7.06
CA GLN A 65 0.69 0.25 -7.86
C GLN A 65 -0.63 -0.40 -8.27
N ARG A 66 -0.95 -0.33 -9.56
CA ARG A 66 -2.26 -0.75 -10.13
C ARG A 66 -2.26 -2.18 -10.65
N THR A 67 -1.62 -3.09 -9.94
CA THR A 67 -1.49 -4.49 -10.33
C THR A 67 -2.21 -5.39 -9.32
N TYR A 68 -2.40 -6.66 -9.68
CA TYR A 68 -2.78 -7.67 -8.69
C TYR A 68 -1.71 -7.72 -7.58
N GLY A 69 -2.15 -7.74 -6.32
CA GLY A 69 -1.27 -7.59 -5.16
C GLY A 69 -0.63 -6.21 -4.98
N GLY A 70 -1.03 -5.19 -5.76
CA GLY A 70 -0.55 -3.82 -5.63
C GLY A 70 -1.22 -3.04 -4.50
N TYR A 71 -0.66 -1.86 -4.17
CA TYR A 71 -1.15 -0.99 -3.10
C TYR A 71 -1.07 0.50 -3.47
N VAL A 72 -1.88 1.31 -2.79
CA VAL A 72 -1.70 2.76 -2.69
C VAL A 72 -0.96 3.05 -1.39
N SER A 73 0.23 3.65 -1.47
CA SER A 73 1.01 4.03 -0.29
C SER A 73 0.82 5.50 0.05
N PHE A 74 0.84 5.79 1.35
CA PHE A 74 0.72 7.14 1.87
C PHE A 74 1.63 7.35 3.08
N ALA A 75 2.02 8.59 3.32
CA ALA A 75 2.70 9.04 4.53
C ALA A 75 1.78 9.97 5.33
N CYS A 76 1.82 9.85 6.65
CA CYS A 76 1.26 10.84 7.56
C CYS A 76 2.36 11.82 7.93
N VAL A 77 2.18 13.08 7.53
CA VAL A 77 3.18 14.13 7.73
C VAL A 77 2.57 15.29 8.50
N TRP A 78 3.41 15.98 9.26
CA TRP A 78 2.96 17.20 9.92
C TRP A 78 2.52 18.24 8.88
N PRO A 79 1.36 18.90 9.10
CA PRO A 79 0.93 19.96 8.22
C PRO A 79 2.02 21.02 8.16
N ARG A 80 2.53 21.28 6.95
CA ARG A 80 3.46 22.39 6.75
C ARG A 80 2.67 23.69 6.79
N ARG A 81 3.26 24.73 7.39
CA ARG A 81 2.73 26.09 7.24
C ARG A 81 2.74 26.44 5.76
N VAL A 82 1.55 26.55 5.16
CA VAL A 82 1.39 27.09 3.82
C VAL A 82 1.76 28.57 3.88
N ARG A 83 2.79 28.98 3.15
CA ARG A 83 3.08 30.39 2.93
C ARG A 83 2.10 30.85 1.85
N THR A 84 1.13 31.68 2.21
CA THR A 84 0.21 32.27 1.24
C THR A 84 1.04 33.07 0.24
N VAL A 85 1.16 32.58 -0.98
CA VAL A 85 1.77 33.38 -2.06
C VAL A 85 0.65 34.25 -2.60
N HIS A 86 0.76 35.56 -2.41
CA HIS A 86 -0.12 36.51 -3.07
C HIS A 86 0.11 36.38 -4.58
N VAL A 87 -0.83 35.74 -5.26
CA VAL A 87 -0.84 35.70 -6.72
C VAL A 87 -1.42 37.04 -7.18
N HIS A 88 -0.56 37.97 -7.60
CA HIS A 88 -1.00 39.15 -8.31
C HIS A 88 -1.63 38.68 -9.63
N ARG A 89 -2.96 38.79 -9.72
CA ARG A 89 -3.67 38.72 -10.99
C ARG A 89 -3.47 40.06 -11.69
N TYR A 90 -2.99 40.02 -12.93
CA TYR A 90 -3.06 41.12 -13.88
C TYR A 90 -4.49 41.24 -14.42
#